data_AF-A0A8T4U038-F1
#
_entry.id   AF-A0A8T4U038-F1
#
_cell.length_a   1.000
_cell.length_b   1.000
_cell.length_c   1.000
_cell.angle_alpha   90.00
_cell.angle_beta   90.00
_cell.angle_gamma   90.00
#
_symmetry.space_group_name_H-M   'P 1'
#
loop_
_entity.id
_entity.type
_entity.pdbx_description
1 polymer ?
#
loop_
_entity_poly.entity_id
_entity_poly.type
_entity_poly.pdbx_seq_one_letter_code
_entity_poly.pdbx_strand_id
1 'polypeptide(L)' 'MNLDKQLCNLPLIGNAIERLYSYFKKHIFFTDLIHIFLGLGIGLIISDKFLNLGIIFLVIAILGHVYAYVKGGKNGA' A
#
# COMPACT_ATOMS: atom_id res chain seq x y z
N MET A 1 -5.47 17.92 -17.75
CA MET A 1 -6.44 17.15 -16.95
C MET A 1 -5.66 16.44 -15.85
N ASN A 2 -6.04 16.55 -14.57
CA ASN A 2 -5.23 16.02 -13.46
C ASN A 2 -5.68 14.57 -13.14
N LEU A 3 -4.84 13.60 -13.50
CA LEU A 3 -5.08 12.16 -13.29
C LEU A 3 -5.38 11.82 -11.82
N ASP A 4 -4.72 12.49 -10.88
CA ASP A 4 -4.92 12.26 -9.44
C ASP A 4 -6.36 12.54 -9.02
N LYS A 5 -6.95 13.62 -9.56
CA LYS A 5 -8.35 13.98 -9.28
C LYS A 5 -9.33 12.99 -9.91
N GLN A 6 -9.00 12.41 -11.06
CA GLN A 6 -9.85 11.41 -11.69
C GLN A 6 -9.86 10.10 -10.92
N LEU A 7 -8.69 9.66 -10.44
CA LEU A 7 -8.54 8.47 -9.62
C LEU A 7 -9.33 8.57 -8.30
N CYS A 8 -9.28 9.74 -7.64
CA CYS A 8 -10.04 9.97 -6.40
C CYS A 8 -11.56 10.06 -6.62
N ASN A 9 -12.02 10.36 -7.84
CA ASN A 9 -13.45 10.47 -8.17
C ASN A 9 -14.09 9.15 -8.63
N LEU A 10 -13.36 8.03 -8.58
CA LEU A 10 -13.92 6.72 -8.94
C LEU A 10 -14.98 6.26 -7.91
N PRO A 11 -16.16 5.79 -8.35
CA PRO A 11 -17.31 5.56 -7.47
C PRO A 11 -17.11 4.45 -6.43
N LEU A 12 -16.20 3.51 -6.68
CA LEU A 12 -15.94 2.37 -5.78
C LEU A 12 -14.62 2.49 -5.02
N ILE A 13 -13.59 3.02 -5.67
CA ILE A 13 -12.20 2.96 -5.18
C ILE A 13 -11.68 4.37 -4.85
N GLY A 14 -12.38 5.42 -5.26
CA GLY A 14 -11.95 6.82 -5.10
C GLY A 14 -11.62 7.20 -3.67
N ASN A 15 -12.49 6.85 -2.71
CA ASN A 15 -12.24 7.07 -1.28
C ASN A 15 -11.01 6.29 -0.77
N ALA A 16 -10.79 5.07 -1.25
CA ALA A 16 -9.62 4.28 -0.86
C ALA A 16 -8.32 4.86 -1.41
N ILE A 17 -8.34 5.27 -2.68
CA ILE A 17 -7.23 5.97 -3.32
C ILE A 17 -6.95 7.28 -2.59
N GLU A 18 -7.97 8.09 -2.31
CA GLU A 18 -7.81 9.38 -1.64
C GLU A 18 -7.15 9.23 -0.27
N ARG A 19 -7.59 8.25 0.54
CA ARG A 19 -7.02 7.97 1.86
C ARG A 19 -5.57 7.48 1.76
N LEU A 20 -5.31 6.49 0.92
CA LEU A 20 -3.96 5.96 0.72
C LEU A 20 -3.02 7.06 0.20
N TYR A 21 -3.45 7.80 -0.82
CA TYR A 21 -2.69 8.87 -1.43
C TYR A 21 -2.39 9.99 -0.41
N SER A 22 -3.35 10.37 0.42
CA SER A 22 -3.17 11.38 1.46
C SER A 22 -2.10 10.99 2.49
N TYR A 23 -2.02 9.71 2.85
CA TYR A 23 -1.00 9.19 3.76
C TYR A 23 0.36 9.05 3.06
N PHE A 24 0.41 8.38 1.90
CA PHE A 24 1.66 8.12 1.18
C PHE A 24 2.34 9.38 0.66
N LYS A 25 1.57 10.41 0.27
CA LYS A 25 2.13 11.71 -0.12
C LYS A 25 2.94 12.37 1.00
N LYS A 26 2.55 12.15 2.26
CA LYS A 26 3.27 12.66 3.45
C LYS A 26 4.39 11.71 3.89
N HIS A 27 4.27 10.42 3.56
CA HIS A 27 5.17 9.37 4.01
C HIS A 27 5.70 8.53 2.84
N ILE A 28 6.41 9.18 1.92
CA ILE A 28 6.95 8.54 0.70
C ILE A 28 7.85 7.34 1.06
N PHE A 29 8.72 7.50 2.06
CA PHE A 29 9.57 6.41 2.55
C PHE A 29 8.76 5.17 2.98
N PHE A 30 7.57 5.36 3.57
CA PHE A 30 6.74 4.26 4.01
C PHE A 30 6.11 3.51 2.84
N THR A 31 5.67 4.20 1.78
CA THR A 31 5.17 3.52 0.57
C THR A 31 6.28 2.75 -0.12
N ASP A 32 7.48 3.30 -0.23
CA ASP A 32 8.61 2.60 -0.84
C ASP A 32 8.96 1.33 -0.06
N LEU A 33 9.01 1.42 1.27
CA LEU A 33 9.29 0.27 2.14
C LEU A 33 8.25 -0.84 1.97
N ILE A 34 6.96 -0.50 1.91
CA ILE A 34 5.87 -1.47 1.67
C ILE A 34 6.07 -2.20 0.34
N HIS A 35 6.41 -1.47 -0.73
CA HIS A 35 6.57 -2.06 -2.05
C HIS A 35 7.85 -2.90 -2.17
N ILE A 36 8.91 -2.54 -1.44
CA ILE A 36 10.11 -3.38 -1.31
C ILE A 36 9.73 -4.71 -0.63
N PHE A 37 8.98 -4.68 0.47
CA PHE A 37 8.51 -5.91 1.13
C PHE A 37 7.58 -6.73 0.24
N LEU A 38 6.70 -6.08 -0.53
CA LEU A 38 5.86 -6.76 -1.51
C LEU A 38 6.70 -7.49 -2.57
N GLY A 39 7.67 -6.78 -3.17
CA GLY A 39 8.55 -7.34 -4.19
C GLY A 39 9.41 -8.49 -3.67
N LEU A 40 9.99 -8.33 -2.47
CA LEU A 40 10.73 -9.40 -1.79
C LEU A 40 9.83 -10.60 -1.48
N GLY A 41 8.62 -10.36 -0.98
CA GLY A 41 7.65 -11.41 -0.66
C GLY A 41 7.29 -12.25 -1.89
N ILE A 42 6.96 -11.59 -3.00
CA ILE A 42 6.66 -12.24 -4.28
C ILE A 42 7.89 -12.99 -4.80
N GLY A 43 9.07 -12.38 -4.78
CA GLY A 43 10.31 -13.00 -5.25
C GLY A 43 10.65 -14.28 -4.48
N LEU A 44 10.49 -14.27 -3.16
CA LEU A 44 10.73 -15.43 -2.30
C LEU A 44 9.72 -16.57 -2.54
N ILE A 45 8.45 -16.24 -2.78
CA ILE A 45 7.41 -17.22 -3.12
C ILE A 45 7.72 -17.86 -4.48
N ILE A 46 8.03 -17.06 -5.50
CA ILE A 46 8.34 -17.56 -6.85
C ILE A 46 9.61 -18.43 -6.85
N SER A 47 10.57 -18.13 -5.99
CA SER A 47 11.83 -18.89 -5.90
C SER A 47 11.70 -20.27 -5.24
N ASP A 48 10.53 -20.62 -4.69
CA ASP A 48 10.21 -21.88 -3.97
C ASP A 48 11.13 -22.25 -2.80
N LYS A 49 12.11 -21.40 -2.46
CA LYS A 49 13.09 -21.68 -1.39
C LYS A 49 12.66 -21.16 -0.02
N PHE A 50 11.70 -20.23 0.05
CA PHE A 50 11.31 -19.56 1.30
C PHE A 50 9.85 -19.13 1.32
N LEU A 51 8.93 -20.05 1.02
CA LEU A 51 7.50 -19.77 0.91
C LEU A 51 6.92 -19.10 2.17
N ASN A 52 7.24 -19.62 3.36
CA ASN A 52 6.76 -19.05 4.63
C ASN A 52 7.24 -17.60 4.84
N LEU A 53 8.52 -17.32 4.52
CA LEU A 53 9.09 -15.98 4.67
C LEU A 53 8.47 -15.02 3.64
N GLY A 54 8.23 -15.49 2.42
CA GLY A 54 7.56 -14.72 1.39
C GLY A 54 6.12 -14.37 1.76
N ILE A 55 5.37 -15.30 2.37
CA ILE A 55 4.04 -15.03 2.91
C ILE A 55 4.11 -13.96 4.01
N ILE A 56 5.07 -14.05 4.94
CA ILE A 56 5.23 -13.04 6.00
C ILE A 56 5.45 -11.65 5.39
N PHE A 57 6.33 -11.52 4.40
CA PHE A 57 6.57 -10.24 3.74
C PHE A 57 5.34 -9.71 2.98
N LEU A 58 4.56 -10.58 2.33
CA LEU A 58 3.28 -10.20 1.72
C LEU A 58 2.29 -9.69 2.76
N VAL A 59 2.16 -10.38 3.90
CA VAL A 59 1.27 -9.96 4.99
C VAL A 59 1.69 -8.60 5.52
N ILE A 60 2.99 -8.36 5.74
CA ILE A 60 3.51 -7.06 6.16
C ILE A 60 3.17 -5.96 5.14
N ALA A 61 3.35 -6.23 3.84
CA ALA A 61 3.02 -5.26 2.80
C ALA A 61 1.52 -4.91 2.78
N ILE A 62 0.65 -5.93 2.87
CA ILE A 62 -0.80 -5.74 2.94
C ILE A 62 -1.19 -4.93 4.19
N LEU A 63 -0.64 -5.28 5.36
CA LEU A 63 -0.90 -4.54 6.60
C LEU A 63 -0.41 -3.09 6.51
N GLY A 64 0.70 -2.84 5.82
CA GLY A 64 1.18 -1.48 5.55
C GLY A 64 0.18 -0.65 4.75
N HIS A 65 -0.44 -1.22 3.71
CA HIS A 65 -1.51 -0.55 2.96
C HIS A 65 -2.77 -0.34 3.82
N VAL A 66 -3.18 -1.33 4.62
CA VAL A 66 -4.34 -1.19 5.53
C VAL A 66 -4.08 -0.08 6.54
N TYR A 67 -2.89 -0.02 7.13
CA TYR A 67 -2.49 1.04 8.06
C TYR A 67 -2.56 2.42 7.41
N ALA A 68 -1.99 2.58 6.21
CA ALA A 68 -2.05 3.82 5.45
C ALA A 68 -3.49 4.23 5.12
N TYR A 69 -4.35 3.28 4.75
CA TYR A 69 -5.78 3.55 4.50
C TYR A 69 -6.46 4.06 5.78
N VAL A 70 -6.25 3.39 6.92
CA VAL A 70 -6.85 3.80 8.20
C VAL A 70 -6.38 5.20 8.59
N LYS A 71 -5.07 5.44 8.59
CA LYS A 71 -4.46 6.72 9.00
C LYS A 71 -4.66 7.87 8.01
N GLY A 72 -4.83 7.58 6.73
CA GLY A 72 -5.07 8.58 5.69
C GLY A 72 -6.50 9.12 5.66
N GLY A 73 -7.41 8.59 6.48
CA GLY A 73 -8.77 9.13 6.63
C GLY A 73 -8.84 10.33 7.58
N LYS A 74 -9.94 11.11 7.49
CA LYS A 74 -10.21 12.36 8.24
C LYS A 74 -10.07 12.32 9.78
N ASN A 75 -9.78 11.17 10.38
CA ASN A 75 -9.59 11.00 11.84
C ASN A 75 -8.12 10.73 12.23
N GLY A 76 -7.17 10.93 11.30
CA GLY A 76 -5.74 10.71 11.51
C GLY A 76 -4.87 11.96 11.41
N ALA A 77 -5.47 13.16 11.54
CA ALA A 77 -4.77 14.42 11.73
C ALA A 77 -4.71 14.76 13.22
#